data_AF-A0A1M6MEA6-F1
#
_entry.id   AF-A0A1M6MEA6-F1
#
_cell.length_a   1.000
_cell.length_b   1.000
_cell.length_c   1.000
_cell.angle_alpha   90.00
_cell.angle_beta   90.00
_cell.angle_gamma   90.00
#
_symmetry.space_group_name_H-M   'P 1'
#
loop_
_entity.id
_entity.type
_entity.pdbx_description
1 polymer ?
#
loop_
_entity_poly.entity_id
_entity_poly.type
_entity_poly.pdbx_seq_one_letter_code
_entity_poly.pdbx_strand_id
1 'polypeptide(L)'
;MKTPFNPLPAGLSEAETAARLKRQRCAEWGVAVAALGGTPPSPEIISELQRYIDGEITLAEFALADEFPAYQAVVTRERLVA
;
A
#
# COMPACT_ATOMS: atom_id res chain seq x y z
N MET A 1 0.33 -11.32 -10.97
CA MET A 1 1.51 -11.19 -10.08
C MET A 1 1.11 -11.71 -8.71
N LYS A 2 2.01 -12.42 -8.03
CA LYS A 2 1.80 -12.76 -6.61
C LYS A 2 2.03 -11.49 -5.78
N THR A 3 1.15 -11.19 -4.84
CA THR A 3 1.29 -10.02 -3.97
C THR A 3 2.54 -10.17 -3.09
N PRO A 4 3.33 -9.11 -2.87
CA PRO A 4 4.46 -9.14 -1.93
C PRO A 4 4.01 -9.01 -0.47
N PHE A 5 2.71 -8.79 -0.23
CA PHE A 5 2.15 -8.56 1.09
C PHE A 5 1.67 -9.83 1.77
N ASN A 6 1.60 -9.79 3.09
CA ASN A 6 1.09 -10.88 3.90
C ASN A 6 -0.41 -11.07 3.69
N PRO A 7 -0.93 -12.30 3.83
CA PRO A 7 -2.37 -12.53 3.82
C PRO A 7 -3.02 -11.82 5.00
N LEU A 8 -4.26 -11.36 4.77
CA LEU A 8 -5.07 -10.76 5.82
C LEU A 8 -5.31 -11.77 6.96
N PRO A 9 -5.21 -11.33 8.24
CA PRO A 9 -5.47 -12.21 9.36
C PRO A 9 -6.94 -12.64 9.39
N ALA A 10 -7.18 -13.88 9.84
CA ALA A 10 -8.53 -14.37 10.07
C ALA A 10 -9.16 -13.69 11.30
N GLY A 11 -10.49 -13.57 11.31
CA GLY A 11 -11.23 -13.04 12.46
C GLY A 11 -11.35 -11.52 12.53
N LEU A 12 -10.91 -10.79 11.50
CA LEU A 12 -11.21 -9.37 11.34
C LEU A 12 -12.73 -9.15 11.15
N SER A 13 -13.24 -8.01 11.62
CA SER A 13 -14.58 -7.57 11.25
C SER A 13 -14.70 -7.35 9.73
N GLU A 14 -15.92 -7.36 9.20
CA GLU A 14 -16.14 -7.08 7.78
C GLU A 14 -15.63 -5.69 7.39
N ALA A 15 -15.85 -4.69 8.27
CA ALA A 15 -15.39 -3.33 8.06
C ALA A 15 -13.85 -3.22 8.02
N GLU A 16 -13.15 -3.88 8.95
CA GLU A 16 -11.68 -3.91 8.94
C GLU A 16 -11.13 -4.68 7.74
N THR A 17 -11.77 -5.79 7.38
CA THR A 17 -11.40 -6.58 6.20
C THR A 17 -11.50 -5.72 4.94
N ALA A 18 -12.62 -5.02 4.76
CA ALA A 18 -12.83 -4.11 3.62
C ALA A 18 -11.79 -2.97 3.61
N ALA A 19 -11.51 -2.37 4.76
CA ALA A 19 -10.51 -1.30 4.88
C ALA A 19 -9.09 -1.78 4.54
N ARG A 20 -8.67 -2.94 5.05
CA ARG A 20 -7.34 -3.50 4.75
C ARG A 20 -7.23 -3.94 3.29
N LEU A 21 -8.28 -4.53 2.72
CA LEU A 21 -8.32 -4.88 1.29
C LEU A 21 -8.18 -3.64 0.40
N LYS A 22 -8.84 -2.52 0.75
CA LYS A 22 -8.68 -1.25 0.04
C LYS A 22 -7.22 -0.82 0.05
N ARG A 23 -6.60 -0.78 1.24
CA ARG A 23 -5.21 -0.36 1.42
C ARG A 23 -4.23 -1.28 0.69
N GLN A 24 -4.45 -2.59 0.71
CA GLN A 24 -3.67 -3.57 -0.04
C GLN A 24 -3.73 -3.33 -1.55
N ARG A 25 -4.92 -3.12 -2.12
CA ARG A 25 -5.05 -2.83 -3.56
C ARG A 25 -4.31 -1.56 -3.96
N CYS A 26 -4.35 -0.54 -3.11
CA CYS A 26 -3.61 0.70 -3.32
C CYS A 26 -2.09 0.46 -3.29
N ALA A 27 -1.60 -0.28 -2.30
CA ALA A 27 -0.18 -0.65 -2.19
C ALA A 27 0.29 -1.49 -3.39
N GLU A 28 -0.46 -2.51 -3.79
CA GLU A 28 -0.15 -3.36 -4.95
C GLU A 28 -0.06 -2.53 -6.24
N TRP A 29 -0.97 -1.57 -6.42
CA TRP A 29 -0.92 -0.67 -7.56
C TRP A 29 0.34 0.21 -7.55
N GLY A 30 0.70 0.78 -6.40
CA GLY A 30 1.92 1.57 -6.24
C GLY A 30 3.18 0.76 -6.59
N VAL A 31 3.30 -0.46 -6.06
CA VAL A 31 4.41 -1.38 -6.37
C VAL A 31 4.48 -1.67 -7.87
N ALA A 32 3.34 -1.96 -8.51
CA ALA A 32 3.30 -2.24 -9.93
C ALA A 32 3.73 -1.04 -10.78
N VAL A 33 3.27 0.17 -10.45
CA VAL A 33 3.66 1.41 -11.15
C VAL A 33 5.17 1.66 -11.01
N ALA A 34 5.71 1.51 -9.80
CA ALA A 34 7.13 1.70 -9.53
C ALA A 34 8.00 0.69 -10.33
N ALA A 35 7.59 -0.58 -10.33
CA ALA A 35 8.25 -1.62 -11.11
C ALA A 35 8.21 -1.36 -12.63
N LEU A 36 7.05 -0.92 -13.16
CA LEU A 36 6.92 -0.54 -14.58
C LEU A 36 7.78 0.69 -14.94
N GLY A 37 7.98 1.61 -13.99
CA GLY A 37 8.88 2.76 -14.12
C GLY A 37 10.36 2.42 -13.93
N GLY A 38 10.74 1.15 -13.76
CA GLY A 38 12.13 0.72 -13.56
C GLY A 38 12.69 0.98 -12.17
N THR A 39 11.84 1.37 -11.22
CA THR A 39 12.21 1.69 -9.82
C THR A 39 11.42 0.80 -8.86
N PRO A 40 11.65 -0.53 -8.85
CA PRO A 40 10.95 -1.41 -7.93
C PRO A 40 11.20 -0.99 -6.47
N PRO A 41 10.18 -1.08 -5.59
CA PRO A 41 10.33 -0.72 -4.19
C PRO A 41 11.35 -1.61 -3.47
N SER A 42 12.11 -1.00 -2.57
CA SER A 42 13.03 -1.74 -1.69
C SER A 42 12.24 -2.56 -0.64
N PRO A 43 12.87 -3.55 0.01
CA PRO A 43 12.24 -4.31 1.09
C PRO A 43 11.71 -3.43 2.23
N GLU A 44 12.41 -2.34 2.55
CA GLU A 44 12.00 -1.37 3.58
C GLU A 44 10.67 -0.70 3.21
N ILE A 45 10.52 -0.27 1.95
CA ILE A 45 9.27 0.31 1.45
C ILE A 45 8.13 -0.72 1.45
N ILE A 46 8.40 -1.98 1.10
CA ILE A 46 7.40 -3.06 1.20
C ILE A 46 6.95 -3.26 2.65
N SER A 47 7.86 -3.19 3.62
CA SER A 47 7.54 -3.28 5.05
C SER A 47 6.65 -2.13 5.53
N GLU A 48 6.95 -0.90 5.13
CA GLU A 48 6.12 0.26 5.47
C GLU A 48 4.74 0.20 4.79
N LEU A 49 4.66 -0.29 3.55
CA LEU A 49 3.39 -0.56 2.88
C LEU A 49 2.58 -1.64 3.61
N GLN A 50 3.23 -2.67 4.16
CA GLN A 50 2.57 -3.68 4.98
C GLN A 50 1.97 -3.04 6.25
N ARG A 51 2.70 -2.18 6.95
CA ARG A 51 2.19 -1.44 8.12
C ARG A 51 0.99 -0.55 7.76
N TYR A 52 1.01 0.07 6.58
CA TYR A 52 -0.14 0.79 6.04
C TYR A 52 -1.33 -0.15 5.79
N ILE A 53 -1.12 -1.33 5.20
CA ILE A 53 -2.16 -2.35 4.99
C ILE A 53 -2.72 -2.89 6.31
N ASP A 54 -1.91 -2.98 7.35
CA ASP A 54 -2.34 -3.41 8.68
C ASP A 54 -3.05 -2.30 9.45
N GLY A 55 -2.83 -1.05 9.06
CA GLY A 55 -3.50 0.13 9.60
C GLY A 55 -2.75 0.72 10.78
N GLU A 56 -1.49 0.34 10.95
CA GLU A 56 -0.59 0.85 11.97
C GLU A 56 -0.11 2.27 11.67
N ILE A 57 -0.05 2.60 10.38
CA ILE A 57 0.28 3.94 9.89
C ILE A 57 -0.75 4.38 8.86
N THR A 58 -0.97 5.68 8.78
CA THR A 58 -1.75 6.33 7.74
C THR A 58 -0.91 6.51 6.47
N LEU A 59 -1.59 6.74 5.34
CA LEU A 59 -0.90 7.08 4.09
C LEU A 59 -0.05 8.36 4.24
N ALA A 60 -0.50 9.33 5.05
CA ALA A 60 0.22 10.56 5.31
C ALA A 60 1.52 10.34 6.09
N GLU A 61 1.53 9.38 7.03
CA GLU A 61 2.74 9.00 7.76
C GLU A 61 3.71 8.21 6.86
N PHE A 62 3.19 7.35 5.99
CA PHE A 62 3.98 6.65 4.98
C PHE A 62 4.67 7.62 3.99
N ALA A 63 3.98 8.71 3.62
CA ALA A 63 4.48 9.76 2.72
C ALA A 63 5.80 10.39 3.13
N LEU A 64 6.07 10.42 4.43
CA LEU A 64 7.22 11.11 5.02
C LEU A 64 8.47 10.25 5.01
N ALA A 65 8.36 8.96 4.66
CA ALA A 65 9.46 7.99 4.74
C ALA A 65 10.39 8.01 3.50
N ASP A 66 9.94 8.49 2.33
CA ASP A 66 10.81 8.69 1.16
C ASP A 66 10.12 9.53 0.06
N GLU A 67 10.89 10.22 -0.80
CA GLU A 67 10.39 10.88 -2.03
C GLU A 67 10.04 9.85 -3.11
N PHE A 68 9.25 8.84 -2.76
CA PHE A 68 8.99 7.68 -3.61
C PHE A 68 7.97 8.05 -4.71
N PRO A 69 8.29 8.00 -6.02
CA PRO A 69 7.33 8.32 -7.08
C PRO A 69 6.05 7.46 -7.03
N ALA A 70 6.12 6.26 -6.47
CA ALA A 70 4.97 5.39 -6.25
C ALA A 70 3.96 5.95 -5.24
N TYR A 71 4.40 6.82 -4.32
CA TYR A 71 3.53 7.49 -3.35
C TYR A 71 2.52 8.41 -4.05
N GLN A 72 2.98 9.20 -5.03
CA GLN A 72 2.11 10.08 -5.82
C GLN A 72 1.03 9.28 -6.58
N ALA A 73 1.42 8.11 -7.08
CA ALA A 73 0.49 7.16 -7.65
C ALA A 73 -0.56 6.72 -6.60
N VAL A 74 -0.14 6.18 -5.46
CA VAL A 74 -1.07 5.69 -4.42
C VAL A 74 -2.04 6.77 -3.96
N VAL A 75 -1.56 8.00 -3.71
CA VAL A 75 -2.39 9.15 -3.34
C VAL A 75 -3.38 9.52 -4.44
N THR A 76 -2.94 9.55 -5.70
CA THR A 76 -3.82 9.84 -6.83
C THR A 76 -4.95 8.81 -6.93
N ARG A 77 -4.66 7.53 -6.72
CA ARG A 77 -5.68 6.48 -6.78
C ARG A 77 -6.66 6.56 -5.62
N GLU A 78 -6.21 6.79 -4.39
CA GLU A 78 -7.09 6.99 -3.22
C GLU A 78 -8.08 8.14 -3.46
N ARG A 79 -7.65 9.26 -4.05
CA ARG A 79 -8.51 10.42 -4.35
C ARG A 79 -9.57 10.16 -5.43
N LEU A 80 -9.35 9.21 -6.33
CA LEU A 80 -10.28 8.87 -7.42
C LEU A 80 -11.33 7.84 -7.02
N VAL A 81 -11.15 7.16 -5.87
CA VAL A 81 -12.02 6.07 -5.39
C VAL A 81 -12.75 6.48 -4.09
N ALA A 82 -12.55 7.72 -3.63
CA ALA A 82 -13.34 8.39 -2.60
C ALA A 82 -14.58 9.04 -3.22
#